data_AF-X0QAJ2-F1
#
_entry.id   AF-X0QAJ2-F1
#
_cell.length_a   1.000
_cell.length_b   1.000
_cell.length_c   1.000
_cell.angle_alpha   90.00
_cell.angle_beta   90.00
_cell.angle_gamma   90.00
#
_symmetry.space_group_name_H-M   'P 1'
#
loop_
_entity.id
_entity.type
_entity.pdbx_description
1 polymer ?
#
loop_
_entity_poly.entity_id
_entity_poly.type
_entity_poly.pdbx_seq_one_letter_code
_entity_poly.pdbx_strand_id
1 'polypeptide(L)'
;MMDETNHPRHRRYVHQHAKDWSATVDRADVFVFVTPEYNHGFNAVLKNALDYLNTERAYKPVGFVSYGCVSAGTRAVQTIKEVVATLTMVPPRGGEHPVRCKFSRRARLADSLPGRYLPVKNPFASA
;
A
#
# COMPACT_ATOMS: atom_id res chain seq x y z
N MET A 1 -6.78 -15.51 1.62
CA MET A 1 -5.62 -16.35 1.24
C MET A 1 -5.76 -16.72 -0.22
N MET A 2 -4.68 -16.93 -0.95
CA MET A 2 -4.71 -17.28 -2.37
C MET A 2 -5.43 -18.62 -2.60
N ASP A 3 -6.49 -18.60 -3.41
CA ASP A 3 -7.44 -19.71 -3.62
C ASP A 3 -7.58 -20.07 -5.11
N GLU A 4 -6.65 -19.59 -5.93
CA GLU A 4 -6.67 -19.79 -7.37
C GLU A 4 -5.89 -21.06 -7.73
N THR A 5 -6.48 -21.94 -8.54
CA THR A 5 -5.85 -23.21 -8.96
C THR A 5 -4.65 -22.96 -9.89
N ASN A 6 -4.76 -21.92 -10.72
CA ASN A 6 -3.73 -21.57 -11.69
C ASN A 6 -2.72 -20.58 -11.11
N HIS A 7 -1.46 -20.73 -11.51
CA HIS A 7 -0.43 -19.77 -11.15
C HIS A 7 -0.72 -18.39 -11.79
N PRO A 8 -0.68 -17.28 -11.03
CA PRO A 8 -1.15 -15.95 -11.46
C PRO A 8 -0.34 -15.36 -12.62
N ARG A 9 0.85 -15.92 -12.90
CA ARG A 9 1.63 -15.62 -14.10
C ARG A 9 0.86 -15.86 -15.42
N HIS A 10 -0.08 -16.81 -15.44
CA HIS A 10 -0.85 -17.13 -16.64
C HIS A 10 -2.10 -16.25 -16.83
N ARG A 11 -2.45 -15.38 -15.86
CA ARG A 11 -3.67 -14.55 -15.85
C ARG A 11 -4.97 -15.35 -16.09
N ARG A 12 -4.96 -16.65 -15.82
CA ARG A 12 -6.11 -17.56 -15.95
C ARG A 12 -6.85 -17.65 -14.62
N TYR A 13 -7.56 -16.58 -14.27
CA TYR A 13 -8.37 -16.52 -13.07
C TYR A 13 -9.71 -17.24 -13.29
N VAL A 14 -9.99 -18.26 -12.47
CA VAL A 14 -11.26 -19.00 -12.48
C VAL A 14 -12.30 -18.22 -11.69
N HIS A 15 -11.92 -17.67 -10.54
CA HIS A 15 -12.85 -17.01 -9.62
C HIS A 15 -13.22 -15.59 -10.05
N GLN A 16 -14.46 -15.19 -9.80
CA GLN A 16 -14.93 -13.85 -10.18
C GLN A 16 -14.21 -12.74 -9.40
N HIS A 17 -14.01 -12.92 -8.08
CA HIS A 17 -13.30 -11.94 -7.25
C HIS A 17 -11.86 -11.69 -7.73
N ALA A 18 -11.20 -12.72 -8.27
CA ALA A 18 -9.86 -12.64 -8.84
C ALA A 18 -9.83 -11.80 -10.12
N LYS A 19 -10.83 -11.98 -11.00
CA LYS A 19 -10.99 -11.19 -12.23
C LYS A 19 -11.27 -9.73 -11.92
N ASP A 20 -12.19 -9.46 -10.98
CA ASP A 20 -12.57 -8.10 -10.58
C ASP A 20 -11.38 -7.37 -9.94
N TRP A 21 -10.60 -8.09 -9.13
CA TRP A 21 -9.35 -7.58 -8.56
C TRP A 21 -8.30 -7.28 -9.63
N SER A 22 -8.05 -8.22 -10.55
CA SER A 22 -7.13 -8.02 -11.68
C SER A 22 -7.53 -6.80 -12.50
N ALA A 23 -8.80 -6.65 -12.88
CA ALA A 23 -9.30 -5.50 -13.64
C ALA A 23 -9.12 -4.18 -12.88
N THR A 24 -9.34 -4.18 -11.56
CA THR A 24 -9.15 -3.00 -10.70
C THR A 24 -7.69 -2.58 -10.59
N VAL A 25 -6.77 -3.54 -10.58
CA VAL A 25 -5.33 -3.27 -10.52
C VAL A 25 -4.78 -2.87 -11.88
N ASP A 26 -5.29 -3.48 -12.96
CA ASP A 26 -4.90 -3.18 -14.34
C ASP A 26 -5.19 -1.71 -14.70
N ARG A 27 -6.38 -1.20 -14.31
CA ARG A 27 -6.78 0.20 -14.55
C ARG A 27 -6.03 1.25 -13.71
N ALA A 28 -5.27 0.85 -12.69
CA ALA A 28 -4.59 1.79 -11.81
C ALA A 28 -3.22 2.19 -12.39
N ASP A 29 -2.96 3.49 -12.49
CA ASP A 29 -1.67 4.02 -12.94
C ASP A 29 -0.61 4.02 -11.82
N VAL A 30 -1.04 4.19 -10.57
CA VAL A 30 -0.17 4.35 -9.39
C VAL A 30 -0.80 3.63 -8.19
N PHE A 31 0.03 3.05 -7.32
CA PHE A 31 -0.43 2.47 -6.05
C PHE A 31 0.03 3.25 -4.84
N VAL A 32 -0.83 3.35 -3.83
CA VAL A 32 -0.45 3.84 -2.50
C VAL A 32 -0.78 2.75 -1.50
N PHE A 33 0.25 2.20 -0.86
CA PHE A 33 0.09 1.17 0.16
C PHE A 33 -0.01 1.80 1.54
N VAL A 34 -1.14 1.57 2.19
CA VAL A 34 -1.37 1.95 3.59
C VAL A 34 -1.09 0.73 4.46
N THR A 35 0.04 0.73 5.16
CA THR A 35 0.48 -0.45 5.95
C THR A 35 0.62 -0.12 7.44
N PRO A 36 -0.03 -0.88 8.33
CA PRO A 36 0.38 -0.91 9.72
C PRO A 36 1.75 -1.60 9.85
N GLU A 37 2.46 -1.31 10.93
CA GLU A 37 3.51 -2.21 11.42
C GLU A 37 2.94 -3.16 12.47
N TYR A 38 3.04 -4.46 12.16
CA TYR A 38 2.69 -5.54 13.07
C TYR A 38 3.91 -6.42 13.29
N ASN A 39 4.28 -6.63 14.56
CA ASN A 39 5.38 -7.52 14.96
C ASN A 39 6.67 -7.30 14.15
N HIS A 40 7.07 -6.04 13.97
CA HIS A 40 8.27 -5.65 13.22
C HIS A 40 8.19 -5.85 11.69
N GLY A 41 7.01 -6.13 11.13
CA GLY A 41 6.83 -6.33 9.69
C GLY A 41 5.55 -5.67 9.14
N PHE A 42 5.36 -5.81 7.83
CA PHE A 42 4.11 -5.44 7.15
C PHE A 42 3.01 -6.48 7.44
N ASN A 43 1.75 -6.13 7.18
CA ASN A 43 0.61 -7.02 7.40
C ASN A 43 0.51 -8.15 6.37
N ALA A 44 0.16 -9.35 6.83
CA ALA A 44 0.00 -10.53 5.97
C ALA A 44 -1.03 -10.33 4.83
N VAL A 45 -2.08 -9.55 5.08
CA VAL A 45 -3.13 -9.27 4.09
C VAL A 45 -2.57 -8.52 2.87
N LEU A 46 -1.68 -7.55 3.09
CA LEU A 46 -1.07 -6.78 2.00
C LEU A 46 -0.17 -7.66 1.14
N LYS A 47 0.61 -8.55 1.75
CA LYS A 47 1.42 -9.52 1.01
C LYS A 47 0.58 -10.49 0.20
N ASN A 48 -0.51 -10.97 0.78
CA ASN A 48 -1.44 -11.84 0.05
C ASN A 48 -2.07 -11.10 -1.15
N ALA A 49 -2.44 -9.83 -1.00
CA ALA A 49 -2.97 -9.03 -2.11
C ALA A 49 -1.92 -8.80 -3.21
N LEU A 50 -0.66 -8.59 -2.82
CA LEU A 50 0.45 -8.55 -3.76
C LEU A 50 0.61 -9.90 -4.46
N ASP A 51 0.77 -11.01 -3.76
CA ASP A 51 1.07 -12.30 -4.37
C ASP A 51 -0.02 -12.83 -5.32
N TYR A 52 -1.25 -12.33 -5.14
CA TYR A 52 -2.40 -12.73 -5.95
C TYR A 52 -2.30 -12.35 -7.44
N LEU A 53 -1.56 -11.27 -7.77
CA LEU A 53 -1.39 -10.78 -9.13
C LEU A 53 0.08 -10.80 -9.54
N ASN A 54 0.38 -10.91 -10.83
CA ASN A 54 1.77 -10.98 -11.29
C ASN A 54 2.08 -9.89 -12.32
N THR A 55 1.45 -9.96 -13.49
CA THR A 55 1.83 -9.14 -14.64
C THR A 55 1.23 -7.73 -14.59
N GLU A 56 0.04 -7.58 -14.00
CA GLU A 56 -0.78 -6.35 -14.00
C GLU A 56 -0.17 -5.17 -13.24
N ARG A 57 0.78 -5.47 -12.35
CA ARG A 57 1.41 -4.51 -11.43
C ARG A 57 2.82 -4.13 -11.84
N ALA A 58 3.40 -4.81 -12.83
CA ALA A 58 4.77 -4.59 -13.23
C ALA A 58 4.95 -3.14 -13.72
N TYR A 59 6.07 -2.53 -13.37
CA TYR A 59 6.48 -1.16 -13.73
C TYR A 59 5.60 -0.03 -13.19
N LYS A 60 4.60 -0.31 -12.35
CA LYS A 60 3.77 0.73 -11.76
C LYS A 60 4.48 1.39 -10.57
N PRO A 61 4.46 2.73 -10.48
CA PRO A 61 5.01 3.46 -9.34
C PRO A 61 4.15 3.23 -8.09
N VAL A 62 4.84 3.22 -6.94
CA VAL A 62 4.21 2.95 -5.65
C VAL A 62 4.58 4.01 -4.61
N GLY A 63 3.67 4.30 -3.68
CA GLY A 63 3.88 5.15 -2.52
C GLY A 63 3.54 4.40 -1.23
N PHE A 64 4.13 4.81 -0.10
CA PHE A 64 3.89 4.17 1.20
C PHE A 64 3.39 5.18 2.23
N VAL A 65 2.25 4.86 2.84
CA VAL A 65 1.76 5.50 4.05
C VAL A 65 1.80 4.44 5.13
N SER A 66 2.59 4.64 6.17
CA SER A 66 2.69 3.67 7.24
C SER A 66 2.19 4.24 8.55
N TYR A 67 1.66 3.38 9.41
CA TYR A 67 1.23 3.79 10.74
C TYR A 67 1.61 2.75 11.78
N GLY A 68 1.92 3.25 12.98
CA GLY A 68 2.37 2.41 14.08
C GLY A 68 2.62 3.24 15.33
N CYS A 69 2.97 2.56 16.43
CA CYS A 69 3.23 3.22 17.70
C CYS A 69 4.64 3.87 17.69
N VAL A 70 5.65 3.17 18.20
CA VAL A 70 6.99 3.75 18.43
C VAL A 70 7.72 4.12 17.14
N SER A 71 7.62 3.28 16.12
CA SER A 71 8.31 3.43 14.83
C SER A 71 7.48 4.17 13.77
N ALA A 72 6.22 4.54 14.07
CA ALA A 72 5.27 5.06 13.09
C ALA A 72 5.14 4.20 11.81
N GLY A 73 5.50 2.92 11.88
CA GLY A 73 5.38 1.97 10.77
C GLY A 73 6.54 1.93 9.79
N THR A 74 7.68 2.58 10.09
CA THR A 74 8.84 2.64 9.18
C THR A 74 9.51 1.28 8.96
N ARG A 75 9.48 0.38 9.95
CA ARG A 75 10.10 -0.96 9.82
C ARG A 75 9.32 -1.84 8.84
N ALA A 76 8.00 -1.76 8.89
CA ALA A 76 7.13 -2.42 7.91
C ALA A 76 7.41 -1.92 6.48
N VAL A 77 7.63 -0.62 6.31
CA VAL A 77 7.98 -0.02 5.02
C VAL A 77 9.33 -0.54 4.52
N GLN A 78 10.31 -0.70 5.41
CA GLN A 78 11.63 -1.21 5.03
C GLN A 78 11.54 -2.64 4.49
N THR A 79 10.81 -3.53 5.15
CA THR A 79 10.65 -4.91 4.69
C THR A 79 9.84 -5.01 3.39
N ILE A 80 8.78 -4.22 3.23
CA ILE A 80 7.93 -4.30 2.03
C ILE A 80 8.59 -3.67 0.79
N LYS A 81 9.50 -2.71 0.97
CA LYS A 81 10.27 -2.12 -0.14
C LYS A 81 11.03 -3.21 -0.92
N GLU A 82 11.64 -4.17 -0.23
CA GLU A 82 12.35 -5.29 -0.85
C GLU A 82 11.41 -6.20 -1.66
N VAL A 83 10.23 -6.50 -1.08
CA VAL A 83 9.19 -7.30 -1.73
C VAL A 83 8.71 -6.62 -3.01
N VAL A 84 8.38 -5.32 -2.94
CA VAL A 84 7.85 -4.56 -4.07
C VAL A 84 8.90 -4.38 -5.17
N ALA A 85 10.17 -4.17 -4.80
CA ALA A 85 11.29 -4.13 -5.74
C ALA A 85 11.47 -5.46 -6.49
N THR A 86 11.34 -6.59 -5.79
CA THR A 86 11.43 -7.94 -6.39
C THR A 86 10.30 -8.19 -7.40
N LEU A 87 9.15 -7.56 -7.17
CA LEU A 87 7.96 -7.69 -8.02
C LEU A 87 7.95 -6.71 -9.21
N THR A 88 9.09 -6.09 -9.53
CA THR A 88 9.27 -5.17 -10.66
C THR A 88 8.37 -3.93 -10.57
N MET A 89 7.94 -3.54 -9.36
CA MET A 89 7.30 -2.25 -9.11
C MET A 89 8.36 -1.18 -8.83
N VAL A 90 8.02 0.09 -9.01
CA VAL A 90 8.96 1.20 -8.82
C VAL A 90 8.75 1.83 -7.44
N PRO A 91 9.59 1.51 -6.43
CA PRO A 91 9.51 2.13 -5.11
C PRO A 91 9.87 3.62 -5.16
N PRO A 92 9.31 4.44 -4.27
CA PRO A 92 9.63 5.87 -4.23
C PRO A 92 11.05 6.06 -3.68
N ARG A 93 11.84 6.94 -4.31
CA ARG A 93 13.17 7.33 -3.83
C ARG A 93 13.03 8.41 -2.75
N GLY A 94 12.79 7.97 -1.51
CA GLY A 94 12.52 8.87 -0.39
C GLY A 94 11.13 9.49 -0.50
N GLY A 95 10.24 9.16 0.44
CA GLY A 95 8.84 9.58 0.36
C GLY A 95 7.86 8.67 1.08
N GLU A 96 8.30 7.89 2.07
CA GLU A 96 7.35 7.30 3.01
C GLU A 96 6.73 8.38 3.90
N HIS A 97 5.42 8.30 4.11
CA HIS A 97 4.71 9.16 5.05
C HIS A 97 4.39 8.38 6.32
N PRO A 98 5.29 8.39 7.33
CA PRO A 98 5.03 7.74 8.61
C PRO A 98 4.02 8.56 9.41
N VAL A 99 2.87 7.96 9.68
CA VAL A 99 1.83 8.51 10.54
C VAL A 99 1.99 7.92 11.92
N ARG A 100 2.32 8.77 12.89
CA ARG A 100 2.37 8.33 14.29
C ARG A 100 0.95 8.05 14.76
N CYS A 101 0.74 6.89 15.37
CA CYS A 101 -0.57 6.52 15.90
C CYS A 101 -0.95 7.46 17.06
N LYS A 102 -1.79 8.46 16.78
CA LYS A 102 -2.46 9.31 17.77
C LYS A 102 -3.94 8.94 17.82
N PHE A 103 -4.30 7.92 18.59
CA PHE A 103 -5.71 7.63 18.88
C PHE A 103 -6.25 8.65 19.89
N SER A 104 -6.70 9.79 19.37
CA SER A 104 -7.64 10.66 20.08
C SER A 104 -9.06 10.16 19.82
N ARG A 105 -9.98 10.34 20.78
CA ARG A 105 -11.40 9.91 20.74
C ARG A 105 -12.20 10.39 19.51
N ARG A 106 -11.62 11.28 18.70
CA ARG A 106 -12.04 11.58 17.33
C ARG A 106 -10.90 11.19 16.41
N ALA A 107 -11.11 10.16 15.58
CA ALA A 107 -10.18 9.75 14.53
C ALA A 107 -10.05 10.85 13.46
N ARG A 108 -9.39 11.95 13.80
CA ARG A 108 -8.92 12.97 12.85
C ARG A 108 -7.42 12.79 12.68
N LEU A 109 -7.00 12.64 11.43
CA LEU A 109 -5.64 12.88 10.96
C LEU A 109 -5.31 14.35 11.20
N ALA A 110 -5.05 14.71 12.45
CA ALA A 110 -4.61 16.04 12.82
C ALA A 110 -3.36 15.90 13.69
N ASP A 111 -2.34 16.66 13.31
CA ASP A 111 -1.19 17.05 14.14
C ASP A 111 0.01 16.09 14.19
N SER A 112 0.61 15.77 13.04
CA SER A 112 1.99 15.23 13.03
C SER A 112 2.94 15.89 12.03
N LEU A 113 2.69 17.11 11.56
CA LEU A 113 3.63 17.82 10.69
C LEU A 113 4.53 18.78 11.50
N PRO A 114 5.80 18.46 11.78
CA PRO A 114 6.84 19.50 11.82
C PRO A 114 7.07 20.00 10.39
N GLY A 115 7.00 21.32 10.22
CA GLY A 115 6.76 21.97 8.94
C GLY A 115 7.72 21.63 7.80
N ARG A 116 7.13 21.45 6.60
CA ARG A 116 7.65 21.81 5.25
C ARG A 116 6.86 21.22 4.08
N TYR A 117 5.64 20.72 4.28
CA TYR A 117 4.80 20.28 3.16
C TYR A 117 3.70 21.29 2.88
N LEU A 118 3.67 21.78 1.64
CA LEU A 118 2.66 22.72 1.14
C LEU A 118 1.25 22.11 1.32
N PRO A 119 0.27 22.91 1.75
CA PRO A 119 -1.10 22.43 1.89
C PRO A 119 -1.65 22.04 0.51
N VAL A 120 -1.86 20.74 0.28
CA VAL A 120 -2.71 20.28 -0.81
C VAL A 120 -4.14 20.66 -0.44
N LYS A 121 -4.65 21.73 -1.06
CA LYS A 121 -6.06 22.13 -0.94
C LYS A 121 -6.90 20.97 -1.47
N ASN A 122 -7.74 20.39 -0.61
CA ASN A 122 -8.77 19.43 -0.99
C ASN A 122 -9.86 20.19 -1.78
N PRO A 123 -10.05 19.95 -3.10
CA PRO A 123 -11.09 20.62 -3.87
C PRO A 123 -12.51 20.10 -3.59
N PHE A 124 -12.68 19.14 -2.66
CA PHE A 124 -13.99 18.57 -2.32
C PHE A 124 -14.51 18.97 -0.93
N ALA A 125 -13.93 19.99 -0.28
CA ALA A 125 -14.33 20.42 1.07
C ALA A 125 -15.41 21.51 1.10
N SER A 126 -16.16 21.73 0.01
CA SER A 126 -17.33 22.61 0.00
C SER A 126 -18.49 21.95 -0.74
N ALA A 127 -19.30 21.20 0.00
CA ALA A 127 -20.69 20.86 -0.30
C ALA A 127 -21.40 20.60 1.03
#